data_AF-M3IG12-F1
#
_entry.id   AF-M3IG12-F1
#
_cell.length_a   1.000
_cell.length_b   1.000
_cell.length_c   1.000
_cell.angle_alpha   90.00
_cell.angle_beta   90.00
_cell.angle_gamma   90.00
#
_symmetry.space_group_name_H-M   'P 1'
#
loop_
_entity.id
_entity.type
_entity.pdbx_description
1 polymer ?
#
loop_
_entity_poly.entity_id
_entity_poly.type
_entity_poly.pdbx_seq_one_letter_code
_entity_poly.pdbx_strand_id
1 'polypeptide(L)'
;MANADLQRKGSRVKIWRNSIGRGYRKSYLGSILYIFKTGKKVHNVIQAELVCKDGKIVKHTDQFGFYRWSRQALGLPGLLFGFLPFLKNKIRTEARKGLDLYLKRQK
;
A
#
# COMPACT_ATOMS: atom_id res chain seq x y z
N MET A 1 20.61 -4.13 -0.81
CA MET A 1 19.38 -4.75 -1.35
C MET A 1 18.63 -5.36 -0.19
N ALA A 2 17.59 -4.69 0.32
CA ALA A 2 16.87 -5.18 1.50
C ALA A 2 15.88 -6.28 1.09
N ASN A 3 16.21 -7.52 1.42
CA ASN A 3 15.29 -8.65 1.40
C ASN A 3 14.20 -8.42 2.46
N ALA A 4 13.05 -7.90 2.06
CA ALA A 4 11.87 -7.92 2.89
C ALA A 4 11.10 -9.23 2.63
N ASP A 5 11.65 -10.33 3.13
CA ASP A 5 10.88 -11.55 3.34
C ASP A 5 9.92 -11.31 4.50
N LEU A 6 8.80 -10.64 4.20
CA LEU A 6 7.69 -10.48 5.12
C LEU A 6 6.87 -11.77 5.09
N GLN A 7 7.31 -12.79 5.81
CA GLN A 7 6.42 -13.87 6.26
C GLN A 7 5.32 -13.26 7.14
N ARG A 8 4.19 -12.93 6.52
CA ARG A 8 3.03 -12.34 7.19
C ARG A 8 2.17 -13.45 7.81
N LYS A 9 2.32 -13.63 9.13
CA LYS A 9 1.46 -14.48 9.98
C LYS A 9 -0.03 -14.25 9.64
N GLY A 10 -0.68 -15.23 9.00
CA GLY A 10 -2.13 -15.21 8.70
C GLY A 10 -2.57 -14.68 7.33
N SER A 11 -1.67 -14.47 6.36
CA SER A 11 -2.06 -14.01 5.01
C SER A 11 -2.58 -15.15 4.13
N ARG A 12 -3.82 -15.04 3.65
CA ARG A 12 -4.36 -15.95 2.63
C ARG A 12 -3.92 -15.45 1.26
N VAL A 13 -2.86 -16.05 0.72
CA VAL A 13 -2.39 -15.75 -0.64
C VAL A 13 -3.28 -16.50 -1.62
N LYS A 14 -3.94 -15.78 -2.54
CA LYS A 14 -4.70 -16.38 -3.64
C LYS A 14 -4.00 -16.01 -4.94
N ILE A 15 -3.25 -16.96 -5.51
CA ILE A 15 -2.58 -16.75 -6.78
C ILE A 15 -3.55 -17.13 -7.90
N TRP A 16 -4.09 -16.14 -8.61
CA TRP A 16 -4.78 -16.37 -9.86
C TRP A 16 -3.78 -16.25 -11.01
N ARG A 17 -3.38 -17.38 -11.59
CA ARG A 17 -2.45 -17.41 -12.73
C ARG A 17 -3.25 -17.30 -14.03
N ASN A 18 -3.65 -16.08 -14.39
CA ASN A 18 -4.08 -15.80 -15.76
C ASN A 18 -2.84 -15.34 -16.53
N SER A 19 -2.24 -16.24 -17.30
CA SER A 19 -1.09 -15.93 -18.15
C SER A 19 -1.57 -15.20 -19.41
N ILE A 20 -1.28 -13.91 -19.50
CA ILE A 20 -1.32 -13.18 -20.77
C ILE A 20 0.13 -13.07 -21.23
N GLY A 21 0.63 -14.07 -21.95
CA GLY A 21 2.04 -14.18 -22.36
C GLY A 21 3.01 -14.39 -21.18
N ARG A 22 4.16 -13.68 -21.18
CA ARG A 22 5.19 -13.71 -20.11
C ARG A 22 4.79 -12.97 -18.81
N GLY A 23 3.52 -12.59 -18.66
CA GLY A 23 3.02 -11.86 -17.51
C GLY A 23 2.12 -12.71 -16.60
N TYR A 24 2.12 -12.41 -15.30
CA TYR A 24 1.20 -13.02 -14.33
C TYR A 24 0.73 -12.00 -13.29
N ARG A 25 -0.39 -12.31 -12.63
CA ARG A 25 -0.97 -11.52 -11.54
C ARG A 25 -0.92 -12.30 -10.23
N LYS A 26 -0.65 -11.62 -9.10
CA LYS A 26 -0.68 -12.21 -7.75
C LYS A 26 -1.61 -11.42 -6.84
N SER A 27 -2.62 -12.12 -6.33
CA SER A 27 -3.60 -11.76 -5.29
C SER A 27 -3.11 -11.93 -3.85
N TYR A 28 -3.11 -10.92 -2.99
CA TYR A 28 -2.83 -11.10 -1.56
C TYR A 28 -3.92 -10.48 -0.70
N LEU A 29 -4.36 -11.21 0.33
CA LEU A 29 -5.18 -10.66 1.39
C LEU A 29 -4.46 -10.88 2.71
N GLY A 30 -4.30 -9.81 3.48
CA GLY A 30 -3.66 -9.89 4.78
C GLY A 30 -3.82 -8.62 5.59
N SER A 31 -3.15 -8.60 6.74
CA SER A 31 -3.09 -7.40 7.58
C SER A 31 -1.64 -7.10 7.98
N ILE A 32 -1.35 -5.82 8.16
CA ILE A 32 -0.01 -5.30 8.47
C ILE A 32 -0.12 -4.41 9.70
N LEU A 33 0.77 -4.65 10.68
CA LEU A 33 0.95 -3.78 11.84
C LEU A 33 2.24 -2.98 11.66
N TYR A 34 2.15 -1.65 11.77
CA TYR A 34 3.31 -0.76 11.65
C TYR A 34 3.11 0.56 12.41
N ILE A 35 4.20 1.31 12.61
CA ILE A 35 4.16 2.67 13.15
C ILE A 35 4.14 3.67 12.00
N PHE A 36 3.13 4.52 11.95
CA PHE A 36 3.07 5.58 10.94
C PHE A 36 3.96 6.76 11.32
N LYS A 37 4.29 7.64 10.36
CA LYS A 37 5.15 8.82 10.59
C LYS A 37 4.69 9.77 11.71
N THR A 38 3.44 9.64 12.16
CA THR A 38 2.85 10.36 13.29
C THR A 38 3.12 9.70 14.65
N GLY A 39 3.85 8.58 14.68
CA GLY A 39 4.10 7.77 15.88
C GLY A 39 2.97 6.81 16.25
N LYS A 40 1.86 6.77 15.48
CA LYS A 40 0.69 5.94 15.80
C LYS A 40 0.80 4.52 15.25
N LYS A 41 0.35 3.53 16.04
CA LYS A 41 0.18 2.14 15.59
C LYS A 41 -0.97 2.03 14.60
N VAL A 42 -0.73 1.41 13.45
CA VAL A 42 -1.72 1.19 12.40
C VAL A 42 -1.84 -0.30 12.11
N HIS A 43 -3.06 -0.81 12.16
CA HIS A 43 -3.46 -2.13 11.69
C HIS A 43 -4.18 -1.98 10.34
N ASN A 44 -3.43 -2.18 9.26
CA ASN A 44 -3.96 -2.04 7.91
C ASN A 44 -4.34 -3.40 7.33
N VAL A 45 -5.63 -3.62 7.07
CA VAL A 45 -6.14 -4.79 6.35
C VAL A 45 -6.16 -4.44 4.86
N ILE A 46 -5.36 -5.15 4.07
CA ILE A 46 -5.08 -4.80 2.67
C ILE A 46 -5.39 -5.99 1.77
N GLN A 47 -6.05 -5.70 0.66
CA GLN A 47 -6.05 -6.56 -0.52
C GLN A 47 -5.07 -5.98 -1.53
N ALA A 48 -3.95 -6.67 -1.71
CA ALA A 48 -2.87 -6.26 -2.59
C ALA A 48 -2.89 -7.05 -3.88
N GLU A 49 -2.54 -6.40 -4.97
CA GLU A 49 -2.45 -6.98 -6.29
C GLU A 49 -1.15 -6.58 -6.96
N LEU A 50 -0.43 -7.58 -7.48
CA LEU A 50 0.81 -7.40 -8.21
C LEU A 50 0.64 -7.91 -9.63
N VAL A 51 1.03 -7.10 -10.62
CA VAL A 51 1.20 -7.52 -12.01
C VAL A 51 2.69 -7.60 -12.28
N CYS A 52 3.15 -8.79 -12.68
CA CYS A 52 4.53 -9.05 -13.04
C CYS A 52 4.64 -9.33 -14.53
N LYS A 53 5.71 -8.85 -15.15
CA LYS A 53 6.06 -9.13 -16.55
C LYS A 53 7.58 -9.31 -16.62
N ASP A 54 8.03 -10.39 -17.27
CA ASP A 54 9.47 -10.68 -17.42
C ASP A 54 10.23 -10.70 -16.09
N GLY A 55 9.61 -11.27 -15.05
CA GLY A 55 10.18 -11.33 -13.69
C GLY A 55 10.18 -10.01 -12.91
N LYS A 56 9.72 -8.90 -13.50
CA LYS A 56 9.66 -7.58 -12.85
C LYS A 56 8.24 -7.22 -12.46
N ILE A 57 8.08 -6.51 -11.33
CA ILE A 57 6.79 -5.94 -10.92
C ILE A 57 6.54 -4.68 -11.76
N VAL A 58 5.51 -4.69 -12.59
CA VAL A 58 5.13 -3.55 -13.45
C VAL A 58 3.96 -2.75 -12.89
N LYS A 59 3.14 -3.35 -12.02
CA LYS A 59 2.06 -2.65 -11.32
C LYS A 59 1.82 -3.26 -9.95
N HIS A 60 1.63 -2.41 -8.96
CA HIS A 60 1.21 -2.79 -7.62
C HIS A 60 -0.01 -1.95 -7.24
N THR A 61 -1.11 -2.60 -6.86
CA THR A 61 -2.36 -1.94 -6.44
C THR A 61 -2.76 -2.44 -5.06
N ASP A 62 -2.88 -1.54 -4.10
CA ASP A 62 -3.34 -1.85 -2.75
C ASP A 62 -4.74 -1.28 -2.51
N GLN A 63 -5.66 -2.13 -2.08
CA GLN A 63 -7.01 -1.75 -1.69
C GLN A 63 -7.18 -1.91 -0.18
N PHE A 64 -7.63 -0.84 0.48
CA PHE A 64 -7.89 -0.81 1.91
C PHE A 64 -8.92 0.26 2.27
N GLY A 65 -9.52 0.13 3.45
CA GLY A 65 -10.49 1.10 3.96
C GLY A 65 -9.83 2.41 4.39
N PHE A 66 -9.83 3.42 3.50
CA PHE A 66 -9.17 4.71 3.74
C PHE A 66 -9.60 5.38 5.04
N TYR A 67 -10.91 5.41 5.35
CA TYR A 67 -11.39 6.05 6.58
C TYR A 67 -10.83 5.38 7.84
N ARG A 68 -10.94 4.05 7.94
CA ARG A 68 -10.37 3.27 9.06
C ARG A 68 -8.87 3.50 9.20
N TRP A 69 -8.14 3.48 8.09
CA TRP A 69 -6.71 3.76 8.05
C TRP A 69 -6.41 5.19 8.52
N SER A 70 -7.12 6.19 8.01
CA SER A 70 -6.86 7.61 8.31
C SER A 70 -7.05 7.92 9.80
N ARG A 71 -8.06 7.33 10.44
CA ARG A 71 -8.29 7.42 11.89
C ARG A 71 -7.10 6.91 12.71
N GLN A 72 -6.53 5.78 12.32
CA GLN A 72 -5.38 5.20 13.02
C GLN A 72 -4.08 5.96 12.71
N ALA A 73 -3.86 6.29 11.44
CA ALA A 73 -2.63 6.91 10.97
C ALA A 73 -2.51 8.39 11.40
N LEU A 74 -3.60 9.16 11.36
CA LEU A 74 -3.58 10.60 11.63
C LEU A 74 -4.13 10.96 13.02
N GLY A 75 -4.94 10.09 13.63
CA GLY A 75 -5.63 10.40 14.89
C GLY A 75 -6.78 11.38 14.67
N LEU A 76 -6.79 12.48 15.42
CA LEU A 76 -7.88 13.45 15.43
C LEU A 76 -8.21 14.02 14.02
N PRO A 77 -7.23 14.44 13.18
CA PRO A 77 -7.52 14.85 11.81
C PRO A 77 -8.14 13.74 10.94
N GLY A 78 -7.75 12.49 11.16
CA GLY A 78 -8.31 11.35 10.42
C GLY A 78 -9.71 10.97 10.89
N LEU A 79 -10.02 11.21 12.17
CA LEU A 79 -11.38 11.05 12.71
C LEU A 79 -12.32 12.13 12.19
N LEU A 80 -11.89 13.39 12.20
CA LEU A 80 -12.73 14.53 11.84
C LEU A 80 -12.86 14.71 10.32
N PHE A 81 -11.82 14.42 9.55
CA PHE A 81 -11.77 14.74 8.12
C PHE A 81 -11.52 13.53 7.21
N GLY A 82 -11.46 12.32 7.78
CA GLY A 82 -11.16 11.09 7.02
C GLY A 82 -12.20 10.71 5.95
N PHE A 83 -13.43 11.21 6.08
CA PHE A 83 -14.50 11.01 5.10
C PHE A 83 -14.50 12.09 3.99
N LEU A 84 -13.81 13.22 4.21
CA LEU A 84 -13.76 14.30 3.22
C LEU A 84 -12.75 13.98 2.10
N PRO A 85 -13.09 14.26 0.83
CA PRO A 85 -12.20 14.00 -0.31
C PRO A 85 -10.91 14.86 -0.25
N PHE A 86 -10.99 16.02 0.42
CA PHE A 86 -9.84 16.92 0.64
C PHE A 86 -8.65 16.21 1.31
N LEU A 87 -8.89 15.46 2.38
CA LEU A 87 -7.82 14.79 3.12
C LEU A 87 -7.13 13.71 2.26
N LYS A 88 -7.92 12.96 1.50
CA LYS A 88 -7.42 11.96 0.54
C LYS A 88 -6.54 12.60 -0.53
N ASN A 89 -6.94 13.74 -1.08
CA ASN A 89 -6.18 14.46 -2.09
C ASN A 89 -4.88 15.06 -1.53
N LYS A 90 -4.91 15.59 -0.30
CA LYS A 90 -3.72 16.08 0.39
C LYS A 90 -2.69 14.97 0.58
N ILE A 91 -3.11 13.81 1.08
CA ILE A 91 -2.23 12.65 1.29
C ILE A 91 -1.64 12.15 -0.03
N ARG A 92 -2.44 12.10 -1.11
CA ARG A 92 -1.94 11.75 -2.46
C ARG A 92 -0.87 12.72 -2.95
N THR A 93 -1.09 14.01 -2.74
CA THR A 93 -0.14 15.06 -3.16
C THR A 93 1.18 14.92 -2.41
N GLU A 94 1.14 14.74 -1.09
CA GLU A 94 2.34 14.54 -0.28
C GLU A 94 3.08 13.23 -0.63
N ALA A 95 2.36 12.14 -0.89
CA ALA A 95 2.96 10.89 -1.36
C ALA A 95 3.66 11.07 -2.72
N ARG A 96 3.04 11.83 -3.65
CA ARG A 96 3.62 12.11 -4.96
C ARG A 96 4.89 12.94 -4.85
N LYS A 97 4.90 13.99 -4.01
CA LYS A 97 6.11 14.78 -3.74
C LYS A 97 7.26 13.90 -3.22
N GLY A 98 6.98 12.99 -2.30
CA GLY A 98 7.98 12.05 -1.78
C GLY A 98 8.54 11.13 -2.85
N LEU A 99 7.67 10.61 -3.73
CA LEU A 99 8.08 9.79 -4.87
C LEU A 99 8.96 10.59 -5.85
N ASP A 100 8.55 11.81 -6.22
CA ASP A 100 9.28 12.66 -7.14
C ASP A 100 10.69 12.99 -6.61
N LEU A 101 10.82 13.24 -5.30
CA LEU A 101 12.10 13.44 -4.62
C LEU A 101 12.99 12.19 -4.66
N TYR A 102 12.43 11.01 -4.44
CA TYR A 102 13.17 9.76 -4.55
C TYR A 102 13.69 9.53 -5.98
N LEU A 103 12.83 9.72 -6.99
CA LEU A 103 13.20 9.56 -8.39
C LEU A 103 14.30 10.54 -8.83
N LYS A 104 14.29 11.78 -8.33
CA LYS A 104 15.36 12.76 -8.59
C LYS A 104 16.72 12.35 -7.99
N ARG A 105 16.73 11.63 -6.86
CA ARG A 105 17.95 11.15 -6.19
C ARG A 105 18.52 9.86 -6.80
N GLN A 106 17.72 9.12 -7.55
CA GLN A 106 18.12 7.87 -8.21
C GLN A 106 18.59 8.08 -9.66
N LYS A 107 18.46 9.30 -10.18
CA LYS A 107 19.11 9.74 -11.41
C LYS A 107 20.50 10.24 -11.10
#